data_AF-X1QZD3-F1
#
_entry.id   AF-X1QZD3-F1
#
_cell.length_a   1.000
_cell.length_b   1.000
_cell.length_c   1.000
_cell.angle_alpha   90.00
_cell.angle_beta   90.00
_cell.angle_gamma   90.00
#
_symmetry.space_group_name_H-M   'P 1'
#
loop_
_entity.id
_entity.type
_entity.pdbx_description
1 polymer ?
#
loop_
_entity_poly.entity_id
_entity_poly.type
_entity_poly.pdbx_seq_one_letter_code
_entity_poly.pdbx_strand_id
1 'polypeptide(L)'
;MAKNNKILWIIGIILLVIYLTQPPEKEVMKKKASISDFSKCKAVTISNAGSTLTNYPAYIRILYDNDMQPTFTDLMFMDNPTCGEDGTELAYEIDNYAGGDYAGIWVRIPSLLTPSTTISMYYGNLDPISRENPTGVWDSSYKMVHHFAETSGNYYLD
;
A
#
# COMPACT_ATOMS: atom_id res chain seq x y z
N MET A 1 -6.69 40.62 -53.44
CA MET A 1 -6.16 39.27 -53.13
C MET A 1 -6.84 38.77 -51.85
N ALA A 2 -7.89 37.96 -51.97
CA ALA A 2 -8.53 37.30 -50.82
C ALA A 2 -8.08 35.84 -50.81
N LYS A 3 -7.05 35.51 -50.02
CA LYS A 3 -6.55 34.14 -49.88
C LYS A 3 -6.91 33.60 -48.49
N ASN A 4 -7.86 32.68 -48.48
CA ASN A 4 -7.88 31.45 -47.68
C ASN A 4 -8.06 31.49 -46.14
N ASN A 5 -9.00 32.28 -45.61
CA ASN A 5 -9.50 32.08 -44.24
C ASN A 5 -10.34 30.80 -44.06
N LYS A 6 -10.74 30.15 -45.16
CA LYS A 6 -11.51 28.88 -45.13
C LYS A 6 -10.67 27.68 -44.68
N ILE A 7 -9.35 27.70 -44.92
CA ILE A 7 -8.46 26.57 -44.60
C ILE A 7 -8.19 26.48 -43.10
N LEU A 8 -8.02 27.63 -42.43
CA LEU A 8 -7.81 27.70 -40.98
C LEU A 8 -9.02 27.20 -40.19
N TRP A 9 -10.23 27.51 -40.64
CA TRP A 9 -11.47 27.01 -40.04
C TRP A 9 -11.62 25.50 -40.17
N ILE A 10 -11.25 24.93 -41.32
CA ILE A 10 -11.34 23.48 -41.56
C ILE A 10 -10.32 22.72 -40.69
N ILE A 11 -9.09 23.23 -40.55
CA ILE A 11 -8.07 22.62 -39.68
C ILE A 11 -8.50 22.66 -38.21
N GLY A 12 -9.08 23.78 -37.75
CA GLY A 12 -9.58 23.90 -36.38
C GLY A 12 -10.70 22.92 -36.06
N ILE A 13 -11.64 22.71 -37.00
CA ILE A 13 -12.73 21.73 -36.83
C ILE A 13 -12.19 20.31 -36.85
N ILE A 14 -11.23 19.98 -37.73
CA ILE A 14 -10.62 18.64 -37.77
C ILE A 14 -9.89 18.33 -36.46
N LEU A 15 -9.12 19.27 -35.90
CA LEU A 15 -8.45 19.09 -34.61
C LEU A 15 -9.44 18.94 -33.45
N LEU A 16 -10.54 19.72 -33.46
CA LEU A 16 -11.59 19.62 -32.45
C LEU A 16 -12.38 18.31 -32.56
N VAL A 17 -12.70 17.86 -33.78
CA VAL A 17 -13.35 16.56 -34.01
C VAL A 17 -12.41 15.44 -33.64
N ILE A 18 -11.12 15.50 -33.98
CA ILE A 18 -10.13 14.53 -33.51
C ILE A 18 -10.17 14.49 -31.98
N TYR A 19 -10.06 15.62 -31.28
CA TYR A 19 -10.13 15.72 -29.81
C TYR A 19 -11.44 15.17 -29.21
N LEU A 20 -12.60 15.48 -29.81
CA LEU A 20 -13.91 15.04 -29.36
C LEU A 20 -14.26 13.59 -29.75
N THR A 21 -13.55 13.01 -30.74
CA THR A 21 -13.67 11.61 -31.15
C THR A 21 -12.58 10.73 -30.58
N GLN A 22 -11.58 11.30 -29.89
CA GLN A 22 -10.72 10.48 -29.04
C GLN A 22 -11.68 9.84 -28.04
N PRO A 23 -11.78 8.50 -27.95
CA PRO A 23 -12.41 7.89 -26.79
C PRO A 23 -11.77 8.56 -25.58
N PRO A 24 -12.52 8.87 -24.50
CA PRO A 24 -11.92 9.47 -23.31
C PRO A 24 -10.66 8.66 -23.07
N GLU A 25 -9.51 9.34 -23.21
CA GLU A 25 -8.22 8.70 -23.04
C GLU A 25 -8.42 7.85 -21.80
N LYS A 26 -8.27 6.52 -21.95
CA LYS A 26 -8.43 5.64 -20.81
C LYS A 26 -7.28 6.04 -19.90
N GLU A 27 -7.48 7.05 -19.07
CA GLU A 27 -7.32 6.92 -17.64
C GLU A 27 -7.81 5.51 -17.37
N VAL A 28 -6.89 4.56 -17.46
CA VAL A 28 -7.01 3.30 -16.76
C VAL A 28 -7.12 3.82 -15.35
N MET A 29 -8.36 4.04 -14.91
CA MET A 29 -8.70 4.21 -13.52
C MET A 29 -8.05 2.98 -12.92
N LYS A 30 -6.84 3.15 -12.36
CA LYS A 30 -6.19 2.11 -11.60
C LYS A 30 -7.17 1.93 -10.47
N LYS A 31 -8.09 0.97 -10.62
CA LYS A 31 -9.10 0.67 -9.63
C LYS A 31 -8.29 0.42 -8.39
N LYS A 32 -8.35 1.36 -7.44
CA LYS A 32 -7.74 1.17 -6.14
C LYS A 32 -8.36 -0.11 -5.63
N ALA A 33 -7.55 -1.17 -5.45
CA ALA A 33 -8.11 -2.47 -5.08
C ALA A 33 -8.96 -2.28 -3.82
N SER A 34 -10.16 -2.84 -3.87
CA SER A 34 -11.17 -2.82 -2.83
C SER A 34 -10.92 -4.00 -1.89
N ILE A 35 -11.40 -3.94 -0.64
CA ILE A 35 -11.38 -5.09 0.27
C ILE A 35 -12.01 -6.34 -0.36
N SER A 36 -12.95 -6.16 -1.30
CA SER A 36 -13.62 -7.23 -2.06
C SER A 36 -12.73 -7.96 -3.05
N ASP A 37 -11.55 -7.42 -3.38
CA ASP A 37 -10.59 -8.05 -4.29
C ASP A 37 -9.70 -9.08 -3.55
N PHE A 38 -9.83 -9.19 -2.22
CA PHE A 38 -9.09 -10.11 -1.37
C PHE A 38 -10.01 -11.24 -0.86
N SER A 39 -9.54 -12.49 -0.98
CA SER A 39 -10.32 -13.67 -0.56
C SER A 39 -10.15 -14.02 0.93
N LYS A 40 -9.13 -13.45 1.59
CA LYS A 40 -8.81 -13.72 2.99
C LYS A 40 -8.64 -12.42 3.77
N CYS A 41 -8.95 -12.50 5.06
CA CYS A 41 -8.71 -11.44 6.02
C CYS A 41 -8.40 -12.02 7.39
N LYS A 42 -7.50 -11.36 8.11
CA LYS A 42 -7.09 -11.73 9.46
C LYS A 42 -6.94 -10.49 10.34
N ALA A 43 -7.46 -10.56 11.56
CA ALA A 43 -7.21 -9.55 12.58
C ALA A 43 -5.75 -9.69 13.10
N VAL A 44 -5.05 -8.55 13.21
CA VAL A 44 -3.69 -8.46 13.73
C VAL A 44 -3.71 -7.57 14.97
N THR A 45 -3.43 -8.15 16.13
CA THR A 45 -3.37 -7.43 17.40
C THR A 45 -1.93 -7.08 17.74
N ILE A 46 -1.69 -5.80 17.97
CA ILE A 46 -0.40 -5.21 18.32
C ILE A 46 -0.48 -4.81 19.78
N SER A 47 0.32 -5.45 20.64
CA SER A 47 0.39 -5.12 22.06
C SER A 47 1.23 -3.86 22.30
N ASN A 48 0.81 -3.06 23.26
CA ASN A 48 1.51 -1.89 23.74
C ASN A 48 1.38 -1.82 25.27
N ALA A 49 2.50 -2.00 25.96
CA ALA A 49 2.55 -1.93 27.43
C ALA A 49 2.82 -0.52 27.98
N GLY A 50 3.08 0.44 27.10
CA GLY A 50 3.38 1.83 27.47
C GLY A 50 2.15 2.73 27.48
N SER A 51 2.36 3.99 27.07
CA SER A 51 1.28 4.94 26.80
C SER A 51 0.77 4.80 25.37
N THR A 52 -0.39 5.37 25.08
CA THR A 52 -0.88 5.55 23.71
C THR A 52 0.17 6.29 22.86
N LEU A 53 0.42 5.79 21.65
CA LEU A 53 1.31 6.42 20.66
C LEU A 53 0.50 6.83 19.43
N THR A 54 0.84 7.97 18.84
CA THR A 54 0.14 8.53 17.67
C THR A 54 1.03 8.44 16.43
N ASN A 55 0.46 8.06 15.28
CA ASN A 55 1.17 7.93 14.00
C ASN A 55 2.44 7.06 14.12
N TYR A 56 2.33 5.93 14.81
CA TYR A 56 3.47 5.09 15.17
C TYR A 56 3.69 3.94 14.17
N PRO A 57 4.87 3.82 13.53
CA PRO A 57 5.27 2.66 12.75
C PRO A 57 5.49 1.47 13.68
N ALA A 58 4.54 0.55 13.70
CA ALA A 58 4.64 -0.71 14.42
C ALA A 58 5.27 -1.77 13.52
N TYR A 59 6.30 -2.46 14.04
CA TYR A 59 6.86 -3.63 13.38
C TYR A 59 6.03 -4.86 13.70
N ILE A 60 5.58 -5.58 12.67
CA ILE A 60 4.83 -6.82 12.79
C ILE A 60 5.51 -7.92 11.95
N ARG A 61 5.49 -9.14 12.47
CA ARG A 61 5.92 -10.33 11.75
C ARG A 61 4.70 -11.09 11.24
N ILE A 62 4.61 -11.25 9.93
CA ILE A 62 3.56 -12.03 9.26
C ILE A 62 4.16 -13.37 8.83
N LEU A 63 3.51 -14.46 9.20
CA LEU A 63 3.83 -15.78 8.70
C LEU A 63 3.06 -16.02 7.39
N TYR A 64 3.71 -16.71 6.46
CA TYR A 64 3.11 -17.08 5.19
C TYR A 64 1.87 -17.95 5.39
N ASP A 65 0.88 -17.68 4.56
CA ASP A 65 -0.32 -18.49 4.37
C ASP A 65 -0.36 -18.89 2.89
N ASN A 66 -0.82 -20.09 2.58
CA ASN A 66 -0.85 -20.60 1.20
C ASN A 66 -1.73 -19.75 0.27
N ASP A 67 -2.67 -18.97 0.80
CA ASP A 67 -3.45 -18.03 0.00
C ASP A 67 -2.68 -16.72 -0.30
N MET A 68 -1.55 -16.43 0.36
CA MET A 68 -0.73 -15.25 0.08
C MET A 68 0.18 -15.45 -1.14
N GLN A 69 0.57 -14.34 -1.77
CA GLN A 69 1.67 -14.36 -2.72
C GLN A 69 2.99 -14.63 -1.97
N PRO A 70 3.90 -15.47 -2.50
CA PRO A 70 5.18 -15.76 -1.83
C PRO A 70 6.03 -14.51 -1.55
N THR A 71 5.85 -13.44 -2.33
CA THR A 71 6.52 -12.14 -2.17
C THR A 71 5.77 -11.16 -1.27
N PHE A 72 4.62 -11.55 -0.69
CA PHE A 72 3.77 -10.71 0.17
C PHE A 72 3.28 -9.41 -0.51
N THR A 73 3.28 -9.37 -1.84
CA THR A 73 2.86 -8.20 -2.63
C THR A 73 1.34 -8.05 -2.72
N ASP A 74 0.59 -8.96 -2.12
CA ASP A 74 -0.87 -8.97 -2.05
C ASP A 74 -1.40 -8.60 -0.66
N LEU A 75 -0.63 -7.84 0.13
CA LEU A 75 -1.08 -7.40 1.44
C LEU A 75 -1.77 -6.03 1.39
N MET A 76 -2.83 -5.89 2.19
CA MET A 76 -3.48 -4.61 2.49
C MET A 76 -3.85 -4.56 3.96
N PHE A 77 -3.60 -3.43 4.62
CA PHE A 77 -3.90 -3.22 6.03
C PHE A 77 -4.96 -2.14 6.19
N MET A 78 -5.92 -2.35 7.08
CA MET A 78 -6.98 -1.38 7.39
C MET A 78 -7.04 -1.13 8.90
N ASP A 79 -7.35 0.10 9.30
CA ASP A 79 -7.50 0.49 10.71
C ASP A 79 -8.70 -0.15 11.42
N ASN A 80 -9.66 -0.69 10.66
CA ASN A 80 -10.81 -1.40 11.20
C ASN A 80 -10.40 -2.83 11.64
N PRO A 81 -10.65 -3.24 12.89
CA PRO A 81 -10.34 -4.60 13.35
C PRO A 81 -11.25 -5.69 12.74
N THR A 82 -12.41 -5.31 12.19
CA THR A 82 -13.41 -6.24 11.66
C THR A 82 -13.16 -6.50 10.18
N CYS A 83 -12.96 -7.77 9.85
CA CYS A 83 -12.85 -8.22 8.46
C CYS A 83 -14.15 -8.01 7.68
N GLY A 84 -14.04 -7.52 6.45
CA GLY A 84 -15.18 -7.28 5.55
C GLY A 84 -15.89 -5.94 5.81
N GLU A 85 -15.43 -5.15 6.76
CA GLU A 85 -15.89 -3.78 6.97
C GLU A 85 -14.90 -2.79 6.37
N ASP A 86 -15.43 -1.68 5.85
CA ASP A 86 -14.61 -0.58 5.37
C ASP A 86 -13.83 0.08 6.51
N GLY A 87 -12.72 0.71 6.15
CA GLY A 87 -11.86 1.46 7.06
C GLY A 87 -10.90 2.36 6.29
N THR A 88 -9.93 2.92 6.99
CA THR A 88 -8.82 3.64 6.38
C THR A 88 -7.69 2.67 6.10
N GLU A 89 -7.22 2.65 4.86
CA GLU A 89 -6.02 1.89 4.50
C GLU A 89 -4.79 2.47 5.20
N LEU A 90 -4.01 1.58 5.80
CA LEU A 90 -2.79 1.93 6.53
C LEU A 90 -1.57 1.83 5.60
N ALA A 91 -0.71 2.84 5.66
CA ALA A 91 0.58 2.78 5.00
C ALA A 91 1.45 1.69 5.64
N TYR A 92 2.13 0.92 4.79
CA TYR A 92 3.08 -0.08 5.24
C TYR A 92 4.31 -0.14 4.33
N GLU A 93 5.37 -0.77 4.84
CA GLU A 93 6.58 -1.14 4.11
C GLU A 93 6.99 -2.55 4.51
N ILE A 94 7.33 -3.38 3.51
CA ILE A 94 7.94 -4.68 3.75
C ILE A 94 9.44 -4.45 3.95
N ASP A 95 9.90 -4.61 5.20
CA ASP A 95 11.31 -4.45 5.57
C ASP A 95 12.16 -5.59 5.00
N ASN A 96 11.68 -6.82 5.20
CA ASN A 96 12.33 -8.03 4.73
C ASN A 96 11.31 -9.17 4.60
N TYR A 97 11.62 -10.16 3.77
CA TYR A 97 10.84 -11.39 3.70
C TYR A 97 11.70 -12.58 3.29
N ALA A 98 11.27 -13.77 3.70
CA ALA A 98 11.66 -15.05 3.14
C ALA A 98 10.44 -15.60 2.40
N GLY A 99 10.57 -15.77 1.08
CA GLY A 99 9.43 -16.07 0.23
C GLY A 99 8.77 -17.40 0.61
N GLY A 100 7.45 -17.38 0.83
CA GLY A 100 6.70 -18.56 1.29
C GLY A 100 6.93 -18.95 2.77
N ASP A 101 7.58 -18.09 3.56
CA ASP A 101 7.85 -18.35 4.99
C ASP A 101 7.39 -17.18 5.88
N TYR A 102 7.98 -15.99 5.73
CA TYR A 102 7.60 -14.83 6.55
C TYR A 102 7.91 -13.47 5.91
N ALA A 103 7.26 -12.43 6.41
CA ALA A 103 7.61 -11.03 6.16
C ALA A 103 7.70 -10.24 7.47
N GLY A 104 8.72 -9.38 7.58
CA GLY A 104 8.81 -8.29 8.53
C GLY A 104 8.25 -7.01 7.90
N ILE A 105 7.27 -6.39 8.55
CA ILE A 105 6.51 -5.28 7.96
C ILE A 105 6.40 -4.15 8.98
N TRP A 106 6.69 -2.94 8.54
CA TRP A 106 6.38 -1.71 9.26
C TRP A 106 5.00 -1.22 8.84
N VAL A 107 4.06 -1.07 9.77
CA VAL A 107 2.73 -0.52 9.51
C VAL A 107 2.52 0.74 10.34
N ARG A 108 2.13 1.85 9.70
CA ARG A 108 1.83 3.08 10.43
C ARG A 108 0.45 2.99 11.08
N ILE A 109 0.43 2.96 12.40
CA ILE A 109 -0.77 2.92 13.22
C ILE A 109 -1.15 4.35 13.65
N PRO A 110 -2.33 4.89 13.27
CA PRO A 110 -2.72 6.25 13.65
C PRO A 110 -2.80 6.46 15.16
N SER A 111 -3.29 5.45 15.90
CA SER A 111 -3.36 5.43 17.36
C SER A 111 -3.10 4.02 17.88
N LEU A 112 -1.93 3.81 18.47
CA LEU A 112 -1.55 2.57 19.12
C LEU A 112 -1.90 2.64 20.61
N LEU A 113 -3.05 2.10 20.97
CA LEU A 113 -3.65 2.15 22.31
C LEU A 113 -3.00 1.15 23.28
N THR A 114 -3.22 1.36 24.57
CA THR A 114 -2.87 0.43 25.65
C THR A 114 -4.14 -0.34 26.08
N PRO A 115 -4.11 -1.67 26.25
CA PRO A 115 -2.93 -2.55 26.14
C PRO A 115 -2.62 -3.01 24.73
N SER A 116 -3.47 -2.70 23.75
CA SER A 116 -3.29 -3.14 22.36
C SER A 116 -4.18 -2.37 21.39
N THR A 117 -3.78 -2.34 20.12
CA THR A 117 -4.63 -2.00 18.97
C THR A 117 -4.78 -3.22 18.07
N THR A 118 -5.97 -3.44 17.51
CA THR A 118 -6.20 -4.47 16.49
C THR A 118 -6.51 -3.78 15.16
N ILE A 119 -5.87 -4.26 14.11
CA ILE A 119 -6.10 -3.86 12.71
C ILE A 119 -6.54 -5.10 11.92
N SER A 120 -7.00 -4.93 10.69
CA SER A 120 -7.23 -6.04 9.76
C SER A 120 -6.19 -6.07 8.65
N MET A 121 -5.78 -7.29 8.28
CA MET A 121 -4.88 -7.59 7.17
C MET A 121 -5.64 -8.43 6.15
N TYR A 122 -5.69 -7.97 4.91
CA TYR A 122 -6.30 -8.64 3.78
C TYR A 122 -5.23 -9.22 2.86
N TYR A 123 -5.49 -10.41 2.31
CA TYR A 123 -4.59 -11.14 1.41
C TYR A 123 -5.36 -12.12 0.50
N GLY A 124 -4.68 -12.79 -0.42
CA GLY A 124 -5.28 -13.69 -1.38
C GLY A 124 -5.98 -12.95 -2.51
N ASN A 125 -5.32 -11.92 -3.03
CA ASN A 125 -5.71 -11.22 -4.24
C ASN A 125 -5.09 -11.93 -5.47
N LEU A 126 -5.94 -12.24 -6.46
CA LEU A 126 -5.56 -12.97 -7.67
C LEU A 126 -4.79 -12.12 -8.69
N ASP A 127 -4.93 -10.79 -8.63
CA ASP A 127 -4.23 -9.83 -9.50
C ASP A 127 -3.38 -8.88 -8.63
N PRO A 128 -2.30 -9.38 -7.99
CA PRO A 128 -1.59 -8.65 -6.97
C PRO A 128 -0.78 -7.48 -7.55
N ILE A 129 -0.99 -6.29 -6.98
CA ILE A 129 -0.14 -5.12 -7.14
C ILE A 129 0.29 -4.69 -5.75
N SER A 130 1.61 -4.62 -5.49
CA SER A 130 2.12 -4.16 -4.19
C SER A 130 1.50 -2.81 -3.83
N ARG A 131 1.07 -2.70 -2.57
CA ARG A 131 0.43 -1.51 -2.01
C ARG A 131 1.28 -0.85 -0.94
N GLU A 132 2.56 -1.22 -0.88
CA GLU A 132 3.52 -0.56 -0.01
C GLU A 132 3.47 0.95 -0.23
N ASN A 133 3.53 1.68 0.86
CA ASN A 133 3.63 3.12 0.89
C ASN A 133 4.70 3.54 1.91
N PRO A 134 6.00 3.28 1.63
CA PRO A 134 7.10 3.61 2.53
C PRO A 134 7.11 5.09 2.95
N THR A 135 6.79 6.00 2.03
CA THR A 135 6.73 7.45 2.32
C THR A 135 5.55 7.82 3.21
N GLY A 136 4.50 7.00 3.25
CA GLY A 136 3.39 7.10 4.20
C GLY A 136 3.76 6.57 5.59
N VAL A 137 4.61 5.53 5.66
CA VAL A 137 5.15 5.00 6.92
C VAL A 137 6.13 6.00 7.54
N TRP A 138 7.13 6.38 6.77
CA TRP A 138 8.21 7.29 7.15
C TRP A 138 7.97 8.68 6.56
N ASP A 139 6.98 9.39 7.10
CA ASP A 139 6.69 10.75 6.64
C ASP A 139 7.80 11.76 7.00
N SER A 140 7.60 13.02 6.64
CA SER A 140 8.56 14.10 6.87
C SER A 140 8.96 14.34 8.34
N SER A 141 8.27 13.76 9.32
CA SER A 141 8.64 13.80 10.73
C SER A 141 9.83 12.90 11.04
N TYR A 142 10.07 11.86 10.25
CA TYR A 142 11.25 10.99 10.32
C TYR A 142 12.41 11.64 9.57
N LYS A 143 13.45 12.06 10.31
CA LYS A 143 14.60 12.76 9.72
C LYS A 143 15.61 11.82 9.09
N MET A 144 15.60 10.56 9.48
CA MET A 144 16.48 9.51 9.02
C MET A 144 15.89 8.16 9.42
N VAL A 145 15.86 7.21 8.49
CA VAL A 145 15.45 5.83 8.74
C VAL A 145 16.57 4.93 8.22
N HIS A 146 17.09 4.07 9.09
CA HIS A 146 18.12 3.09 8.75
C HIS A 146 17.60 1.69 9.05
N HIS A 147 17.40 0.92 8.00
CA HIS A 147 17.10 -0.51 8.06
C HIS A 147 18.44 -1.26 8.07
N PHE A 148 19.00 -1.50 9.26
CA PHE A 148 20.26 -2.23 9.38
C PHE A 148 20.03 -3.71 9.10
N ALA A 149 20.39 -4.16 7.89
CA ALA A 149 20.41 -5.57 7.54
C ALA A 149 21.69 -6.21 8.09
N GLU A 150 21.59 -6.94 9.21
CA GLU A 150 22.70 -7.78 9.67
C GLU A 150 22.66 -9.13 8.93
N THR A 151 23.64 -9.37 8.05
CA THR A 151 23.73 -10.63 7.29
C THR A 151 24.48 -11.73 8.05
N SER A 152 25.23 -11.38 9.10
CA SER A 152 25.84 -12.31 10.06
C SER A 152 26.60 -11.54 11.15
N GLY A 153 26.57 -12.06 12.38
CA GLY A 153 27.41 -11.64 13.49
C GLY A 153 27.72 -12.84 14.37
N ASN A 154 28.94 -13.37 14.27
CA ASN A 154 29.44 -14.33 15.26
C ASN A 154 29.79 -13.54 16.53
N TYR A 155 28.87 -13.51 17.48
CA TYR A 155 29.16 -13.01 18.82
C TYR A 155 30.02 -14.05 19.55
N TYR A 156 31.34 -14.01 19.33
CA TYR A 156 32.27 -14.60 20.27
C TYR A 156 32.33 -13.66 21.47
N LEU A 157 31.73 -14.10 22.57
CA LEU A 157 32.01 -13.53 23.88
C LEU A 157 33.32 -14.16 24.36
N ASP A 158 34.41 -13.40 24.31
CA ASP A 158 35.56 -13.62 25.20
C ASP A 158 35.40 -12.82 26.51
#